data_AF-A6EXE7-F1
#
_entry.id   AF-A6EXE7-F1
#
_cell.length_a   1.000
_cell.length_b   1.000
_cell.length_c   1.000
_cell.angle_alpha   90.00
_cell.angle_beta   90.00
_cell.angle_gamma   90.00
#
_symmetry.space_group_name_H-M   'P 1'
#
loop_
_entity.id
_entity.type
_entity.pdbx_description
1 polymer ?
#
loop_
_entity_poly.entity_id
_entity_poly.type
_entity_poly.pdbx_seq_one_letter_code
_entity_poly.pdbx_strand_id
1 'polypeptide(L)' 'MDVYVANLPDLAFEPAVHVHYQESVLPIRDGLPKMKDVPAEMGGSGDTLPE' A
#
# COMPACT_ATOMS: atom_id res chain seq x y z
N MET A 1 -2.39 10.09 7.78
CA MET A 1 -3.81 10.43 7.49
C MET A 1 -4.03 10.07 6.05
N ASP A 2 -4.85 9.06 5.79
CA ASP A 2 -5.12 8.58 4.44
C ASP A 2 -6.27 9.36 3.80
N VAL A 3 -6.14 9.66 2.51
CA VAL A 3 -7.18 10.31 1.73
C VAL A 3 -7.72 9.30 0.73
N TYR A 4 -9.02 9.02 0.83
CA TYR A 4 -9.65 8.05 -0.06
C TYR A 4 -9.80 8.62 -1.47
N VAL A 5 -9.32 7.89 -2.47
CA VAL A 5 -9.26 8.37 -3.87
C VAL A 5 -10.63 8.74 -4.43
N ALA A 6 -11.71 8.05 -4.05
CA ALA A 6 -13.04 8.39 -4.57
C ALA A 6 -13.52 9.79 -4.16
N ASN A 7 -12.87 10.43 -3.20
CA ASN A 7 -13.13 11.83 -2.83
C ASN A 7 -12.46 12.84 -3.78
N LEU A 8 -11.56 12.39 -4.66
CA LEU A 8 -10.86 13.22 -5.66
C LEU A 8 -11.24 12.75 -7.07
N PRO A 9 -12.38 13.19 -7.62
CA PRO A 9 -12.92 12.68 -8.89
C PRO A 9 -12.04 13.01 -10.10
N ASP A 10 -11.25 14.07 -10.04
CA ASP A 10 -10.37 14.52 -11.15
C ASP A 10 -8.96 13.90 -11.09
N LEU A 11 -8.65 13.13 -10.05
CA LEU A 11 -7.34 12.51 -9.89
C LEU A 11 -7.30 11.13 -10.57
N ALA A 12 -6.47 10.99 -11.61
CA ALA A 12 -6.11 9.68 -12.14
C ALA A 12 -5.27 8.93 -11.10
N PHE A 13 -5.82 7.82 -10.58
CA PHE A 13 -5.20 7.06 -9.51
C PHE A 13 -4.37 5.90 -10.03
N GLU A 14 -3.08 5.94 -9.74
CA GLU A 14 -2.11 4.90 -10.07
C GLU A 14 -1.52 4.35 -8.75
N PRO A 15 -2.00 3.19 -8.26
CA PRO A 15 -1.47 2.60 -7.04
C PRO A 15 -0.04 2.11 -7.25
N ALA A 16 0.84 2.42 -6.30
CA ALA A 16 2.26 2.08 -6.38
C ALA A 16 2.69 1.00 -5.36
N VAL A 17 2.05 0.94 -4.19
CA VAL A 17 2.48 0.09 -3.07
C VAL A 17 1.30 -0.22 -2.16
N HIS A 18 1.29 -1.43 -1.59
CA HIS A 18 0.40 -1.79 -0.49
C HIS A 18 1.13 -1.61 0.83
N VAL A 19 0.57 -0.83 1.75
CA VAL A 19 1.09 -0.67 3.12
C VAL A 19 0.22 -1.44 4.10
N HIS A 20 0.77 -1.77 5.28
CA HIS A 20 0.09 -2.55 6.31
C HIS A 20 -0.40 -3.94 5.85
N TYR A 21 0.31 -4.56 4.89
CA TYR A 21 -0.12 -5.82 4.27
C TYR A 21 -0.06 -7.03 5.22
N GLN A 22 0.64 -6.89 6.35
CA GLN A 22 0.68 -7.89 7.45
C GLN A 22 -0.71 -8.24 8.01
N GLU A 23 -1.68 -7.32 7.89
CA GLU A 23 -3.05 -7.43 8.40
C GLU A 23 -4.02 -7.75 7.26
N SER A 24 -3.51 -8.02 6.05
CA SER A 24 -4.34 -8.37 4.91
C SER A 24 -5.00 -9.74 5.11
N VAL A 25 -6.32 -9.75 5.00
CA VAL A 25 -7.12 -10.99 5.06
C VAL A 25 -7.33 -11.56 3.65
N LEU A 26 -7.34 -10.70 2.63
CA LEU A 26 -7.46 -11.07 1.23
C LEU A 26 -6.14 -10.74 0.50
N PRO A 27 -5.38 -11.75 0.07
CA PRO A 27 -4.19 -11.54 -0.75
C PRO A 27 -4.57 -10.98 -2.13
N ILE A 28 -3.95 -9.86 -2.52
CA ILE A 28 -4.14 -9.22 -3.83
C ILE A 28 -2.88 -9.46 -4.67
N ARG A 29 -3.05 -10.17 -5.79
CA ARG A 29 -1.98 -10.45 -6.75
C ARG A 29 -2.01 -9.46 -7.90
N ASP A 30 -1.31 -8.34 -7.75
CA ASP A 30 -1.27 -7.25 -8.73
C ASP A 30 0.16 -6.87 -9.14
N GLY A 31 1.18 -7.58 -8.65
CA GLY A 31 2.59 -7.32 -8.93
C GLY A 31 3.17 -6.11 -8.20
N LEU A 32 2.37 -5.42 -7.37
CA LEU A 32 2.83 -4.26 -6.61
C LEU A 32 3.52 -4.69 -5.31
N PRO A 33 4.56 -3.96 -4.86
CA PRO A 33 5.22 -4.24 -3.59
C PRO A 33 4.24 -4.27 -2.42
N LYS A 34 4.33 -5.32 -1.61
CA LYS A 34 3.52 -5.50 -0.40
C LYS A 34 4.38 -5.17 0.80
N MET A 35 4.23 -3.97 1.37
CA MET A 35 4.96 -3.58 2.57
C MET A 35 4.27 -4.20 3.78
N LYS A 36 5.07 -4.74 4.70
CA LYS A 36 4.61 -5.23 5.99
C LYS A 36 3.84 -4.11 6.70
N ASP A 37 4.53 -3.01 6.99
CA ASP A 37 3.99 -1.78 7.56
C ASP A 37 4.08 -0.62 6.55
N VAL A 38 4.95 0.37 6.77
CA VAL A 38 5.19 1.51 5.87
C VAL A 38 6.66 1.53 5.44
N PRO A 39 7.01 2.20 4.33
CA PRO A 39 8.39 2.37 3.91
C PRO A 39 9.29 2.94 5.01
N ALA A 40 10.57 2.56 5.01
CA ALA A 40 11.56 3.08 5.96
C ALA A 40 11.69 4.61 5.90
N GLU A 41 11.55 5.18 4.70
CA GLU A 41 11.55 6.64 4.45
C GLU A 41 10.36 7.35 5.12
N MET A 42 9.28 6.61 5.40
CA MET A 42 8.09 7.08 6.11
C MET A 42 8.12 6.71 7.61
N GLY A 43 9.23 6.15 8.10
CA GLY A 43 9.41 5.78 9.51
C GLY A 43 8.95 4.36 9.89
N GLY A 44 8.73 3.48 8.91
CA GLY A 44 8.38 2.06 9.14
C GLY A 44 9.56 1.11 9.05
N SER A 45 9.27 -0.19 9.02
CA SER A 45 10.30 -1.24 8.89
C SER A 45 10.98 -1.25 7.52
N GLY A 46 10.26 -0.86 6.47
CA GLY A 46 10.72 -1.02 5.09
C GLY A 46 10.70 -2.46 4.58
N ASP A 47 10.20 -3.42 5.36
CA ASP A 47 10.15 -4.82 4.98
C ASP A 47 9.00 -5.09 3.99
N THR A 48 9.29 -5.88 2.95
CA THR A 48 8.28 -6.37 2.00
C THR A 48 7.88 -7.81 2.32
N LEU A 49 6.59 -8.10 2.18
CA LEU A 49 6.01 -9.43 2.23
C LEU A 49 5.93 -10.05 0.83
N PRO A 50 5.99 -11.39 0.73
CA PRO A 50 5.74 -12.08 -0.53
C PRO A 50 4.28 -11.90 -0.99
N GLU A 51 4.08 -11.97 -2.30
CA GLU A 51 2.76 -11.93 -2.95
C GLU A 51 2.02 -13.28 -2.90
#